data_AF-A0A3M1JQY6-F1
#
_entry.id   AF-A0A3M1JQY6-F1
#
_cell.length_a   1.000
_cell.length_b   1.000
_cell.length_c   1.000
_cell.angle_alpha   90.00
_cell.angle_beta   90.00
_cell.angle_gamma   90.00
#
_symmetry.space_group_name_H-M   'P 1'
#
loop_
_entity.id
_entity.type
_entity.pdbx_description
1 polymer ?
#
loop_
_entity_poly.entity_id
_entity_poly.type
_entity_poly.pdbx_seq_one_letter_code
_entity_poly.pdbx_strand_id
1 'polypeptide(L)'
;MVTKQEALDYHSKGRPGKIEVVNTKSTSTQRDLSLAYTPGVAEPCREIARDPNTASRYTAKGNLVAVVTNGSAVLGLGNIGPLAGKPVMEGKGVLFKRFADIDVFDIELNTSDVDEFITAVRLMEPTFGGINLEDIKAPECFEIERRLVESMNIPVFHDDQHGTAIISAAALINAVELAGKRMEDIRMVISGAGAAAISCARHYQNFGVRHENIIMCDSRGPIYQGRTAGINKFKEEFMVDTDARTLADALVDADVFIGLSTGGILTPEMVKTMADNPIVFAMANPDPEITYEDATGARPDVIMATGRSDYPNQVNNVLGFPFIFRGALDVEATAINTEMKIAATRALAELAHMDVPDSVTQAYSTTSLHFGRDYIIPKPLDSRVLPHVASAVAQAAMESGVARKQVDIEAYKEELESRLGRSRALMMRITHKAREHPKKIVYPEGECDKIIRASQQVVAEGIARPILLGNETFIRSEADRLNVSLDGVEILDPARMDPNPAYIQSIYEQRQR
;
A
#
# COMPACT_ATOMS: atom_id res chain seq x y z
N MET A 1 21.48 7.98 -5.92
CA MET A 1 21.78 6.79 -5.09
C MET A 1 22.26 7.24 -3.73
N VAL A 2 21.91 6.52 -2.67
CA VAL A 2 22.39 6.74 -1.30
C VAL A 2 23.71 5.99 -1.10
N THR A 3 24.73 6.65 -0.56
CA THR A 3 26.04 6.04 -0.26
C THR A 3 26.04 5.32 1.08
N LYS A 4 26.98 4.38 1.27
CA LYS A 4 27.19 3.69 2.55
C LYS A 4 27.41 4.68 3.71
N GLN A 5 28.21 5.72 3.49
CA GLN A 5 28.50 6.69 4.55
C GLN A 5 27.27 7.53 4.90
N GLU A 6 26.47 7.96 3.91
CA GLU A 6 25.22 8.66 4.17
C GLU A 6 24.25 7.82 4.99
N ALA A 7 24.13 6.52 4.68
CA ALA A 7 23.29 5.60 5.44
C ALA A 7 23.77 5.44 6.90
N LEU A 8 25.08 5.28 7.13
CA LEU A 8 25.64 5.18 8.49
C LEU A 8 25.51 6.50 9.27
N ASP A 9 25.76 7.62 8.61
CA ASP A 9 25.62 8.95 9.18
C ASP A 9 24.17 9.24 9.58
N TYR A 10 23.19 8.84 8.75
CA TYR A 10 21.77 8.97 9.04
C TYR A 10 21.35 8.26 10.33
N HIS A 11 21.95 7.11 10.65
CA HIS A 11 21.63 6.33 11.85
C HIS A 11 22.42 6.76 13.11
N SER A 12 23.55 7.47 12.95
CA SER A 12 24.50 7.74 14.04
C SER A 12 24.57 9.21 14.47
N LYS A 13 24.31 10.17 13.57
CA LYS A 13 24.43 11.60 13.87
C LYS A 13 23.26 12.10 14.71
N GLY A 14 23.55 12.96 15.69
CA GLY A 14 22.54 13.51 16.60
C GLY A 14 22.16 12.49 17.68
N ARG A 15 20.89 12.10 17.72
CA ARG A 15 20.40 11.02 18.56
C ARG A 15 20.45 9.71 17.74
N PRO A 16 21.25 8.70 18.15
CA PRO A 16 21.34 7.44 17.40
C PRO A 16 20.01 6.69 17.33
N GLY A 17 19.84 5.92 16.26
CA GLY A 17 18.58 5.23 15.95
C GLY A 17 17.56 6.14 15.26
N LYS A 18 16.38 5.60 14.96
CA LYS A 18 15.35 6.30 14.16
C LYS A 18 14.05 6.58 14.90
N ILE A 19 13.94 6.13 16.15
CA ILE A 19 12.70 6.19 16.93
C ILE A 19 12.94 6.79 18.32
N GLU A 20 11.88 7.36 18.89
CA GLU A 20 11.86 7.84 20.26
C GLU A 20 10.45 7.71 20.86
N VAL A 21 10.38 7.60 22.19
CA VAL A 21 9.12 7.65 22.94
C VAL A 21 8.88 9.08 23.40
N VAL A 22 7.71 9.63 23.08
CA VAL A 22 7.31 10.99 23.40
C VAL A 22 5.96 11.01 24.13
N ASN A 23 5.79 11.97 25.04
CA ASN A 23 4.54 12.13 25.78
C ASN A 23 3.45 12.71 24.88
N THR A 24 2.26 12.10 24.86
CA THR A 24 1.10 12.57 24.07
C THR A 24 0.18 13.51 24.84
N LYS A 25 0.38 13.65 26.15
CA LYS A 25 -0.38 14.52 27.06
C LYS A 25 0.56 15.52 27.73
N SER A 26 0.01 16.67 28.16
CA SER A 26 0.76 17.66 28.94
C SER A 26 1.33 17.02 30.19
N THR A 27 2.55 17.40 30.56
CA THR A 27 3.23 17.00 31.80
C THR A 27 3.92 18.20 32.47
N SER A 28 3.40 19.41 32.23
CA SER A 28 4.06 20.67 32.62
C SER A 28 3.65 21.18 33.99
N THR A 29 2.58 20.63 34.59
CA THR A 29 2.04 21.08 35.87
C THR A 29 1.92 19.94 36.88
N GLN A 30 1.82 20.28 38.18
CA GLN A 30 1.53 19.29 39.23
C GLN A 30 0.22 18.54 38.94
N ARG A 31 -0.81 19.26 38.46
CA ARG A 31 -2.09 18.66 38.08
C ARG A 31 -1.91 17.64 36.96
N ASP A 32 -1.13 17.98 35.94
CA ASP A 32 -0.84 17.06 34.83
C ASP A 32 -0.15 15.78 35.32
N LEU A 33 0.86 15.91 36.20
CA LEU A 33 1.56 14.77 36.78
C LEU A 33 0.63 13.91 37.66
N SER A 34 -0.28 14.51 38.42
CA SER A 34 -1.28 13.79 39.22
C SER A 34 -2.33 13.08 38.38
N LEU A 35 -2.55 13.48 37.12
CA LEU A 35 -3.41 12.78 36.17
C LEU A 35 -2.66 11.68 35.42
N ALA A 36 -1.42 11.97 34.99
CA ALA A 36 -0.58 11.02 34.27
C ALA A 36 -0.09 9.86 35.15
N TYR A 37 0.05 10.11 36.45
CA TYR A 37 0.48 9.13 37.44
C TYR A 37 -0.41 9.18 38.69
N THR A 38 0.14 8.92 39.87
CA THR A 38 -0.64 8.87 41.10
C THR A 38 -1.11 10.26 41.55
N PRO A 39 -2.36 10.37 42.06
CA PRO A 39 -3.33 9.28 42.24
C PRO A 39 -4.21 8.99 41.01
N GLY A 40 -4.25 9.86 39.99
CA GLY A 40 -5.23 9.82 38.89
C GLY A 40 -5.18 8.57 38.02
N VAL A 41 -3.98 7.99 37.79
CA VAL A 41 -3.79 6.76 37.00
C VAL A 41 -4.54 5.55 37.56
N ALA A 42 -4.94 5.58 38.84
CA ALA A 42 -5.71 4.50 39.44
C ALA A 42 -7.11 4.34 38.80
N GLU A 43 -7.72 5.43 38.32
CA GLU A 43 -9.06 5.38 37.73
C GLU A 43 -9.13 4.58 36.42
N PRO A 44 -8.31 4.85 35.38
CA PRO A 44 -8.30 4.01 34.18
C PRO A 44 -7.91 2.55 34.47
N CYS A 45 -7.04 2.29 35.46
CA CYS A 45 -6.73 0.92 35.89
C CYS A 45 -7.96 0.18 36.44
N ARG A 46 -8.79 0.85 37.26
CA ARG A 46 -10.04 0.25 37.79
C ARG A 46 -11.07 0.01 36.69
N GLU A 47 -11.18 0.94 35.74
CA GLU A 47 -12.08 0.78 34.58
C GLU A 47 -11.66 -0.43 33.72
N ILE A 48 -10.37 -0.57 33.42
CA ILE A 48 -9.86 -1.73 32.65
C ILE A 48 -10.01 -3.04 33.43
N ALA A 49 -9.80 -3.03 34.76
CA ALA A 49 -10.02 -4.20 35.59
C ALA A 49 -11.50 -4.64 35.61
N ARG A 50 -12.44 -3.69 35.44
CA ARG A 50 -13.87 -3.95 35.34
C ARG A 50 -14.27 -4.46 33.95
N ASP A 51 -13.74 -3.84 32.90
CA ASP A 51 -13.95 -4.24 31.50
C ASP A 51 -12.63 -4.15 30.71
N PRO A 52 -11.95 -5.28 30.48
CA PRO A 52 -10.69 -5.32 29.74
C PRO A 52 -10.77 -4.74 28.31
N ASN A 53 -11.95 -4.70 27.70
CA ASN A 53 -12.12 -4.13 26.35
C ASN A 53 -11.89 -2.61 26.32
N THR A 54 -11.98 -1.94 27.48
CA THR A 54 -11.69 -0.50 27.57
C THR A 54 -10.20 -0.16 27.54
N ALA A 55 -9.31 -1.15 27.51
CA ALA A 55 -7.87 -0.93 27.44
C ALA A 55 -7.46 -0.09 26.22
N SER A 56 -8.06 -0.34 25.05
CA SER A 56 -7.81 0.44 23.82
C SER A 56 -8.24 1.91 23.94
N ARG A 57 -9.21 2.21 24.82
CA ARG A 57 -9.71 3.57 25.05
C ARG A 57 -8.80 4.38 25.97
N TYR A 58 -8.26 3.74 27.01
CA TYR A 58 -7.52 4.44 28.08
C TYR A 58 -5.99 4.29 27.96
N THR A 59 -5.49 3.49 27.02
CA THR A 59 -4.07 3.25 26.82
C THR A 59 -3.67 3.38 25.35
N ALA A 60 -2.37 3.33 25.07
CA ALA A 60 -1.87 3.33 23.70
C ALA A 60 -2.19 2.03 22.92
N LYS A 61 -2.71 0.97 23.59
CA LYS A 61 -2.96 -0.35 22.97
C LYS A 61 -3.70 -0.26 21.64
N GLY A 62 -4.73 0.60 21.54
CA GLY A 62 -5.53 0.74 20.31
C GLY A 62 -4.78 1.30 19.11
N ASN A 63 -3.58 1.85 19.28
CA ASN A 63 -2.75 2.42 18.21
C ASN A 63 -1.32 1.84 18.15
N LEU A 64 -1.00 0.89 19.03
CA LEU A 64 0.36 0.38 19.23
C LEU A 64 0.53 -0.99 18.57
N VAL A 65 1.49 -1.10 17.66
CA VAL A 65 1.86 -2.37 16.99
C VAL A 65 3.24 -2.83 17.47
N ALA A 66 3.41 -4.12 17.69
CA ALA A 66 4.74 -4.72 17.85
C ALA A 66 5.28 -5.13 16.49
N VAL A 67 6.46 -4.64 16.10
CA VAL A 67 7.22 -5.23 14.99
C VAL A 67 8.16 -6.26 15.59
N VAL A 68 7.87 -7.55 15.39
CA VAL A 68 8.58 -8.64 16.06
C VAL A 68 9.41 -9.43 15.05
N THR A 69 10.67 -9.65 15.39
CA THR A 69 11.61 -10.47 14.59
C THR A 69 12.53 -11.28 15.50
N ASN A 70 13.20 -12.29 14.95
CA ASN A 70 14.41 -12.87 15.53
C ASN A 70 15.67 -12.63 14.67
N GLY A 71 15.56 -11.85 13.60
CA GLY A 71 16.64 -11.52 12.69
C GLY A 71 17.17 -12.70 11.87
N SER A 72 16.34 -13.73 11.66
CA SER A 72 16.75 -14.96 10.98
C SER A 72 16.67 -14.90 9.44
N ALA A 73 16.01 -13.89 8.88
CA ALA A 73 15.91 -13.66 7.44
C ALA A 73 15.85 -12.16 7.09
N VAL A 74 16.82 -11.38 7.58
CA VAL A 74 16.83 -9.91 7.40
C VAL A 74 17.14 -9.55 5.96
N LEU A 75 16.15 -9.04 5.23
CA LEU A 75 16.30 -8.65 3.81
C LEU A 75 16.96 -9.78 2.98
N GLY A 76 17.86 -9.41 2.04
CA GLY A 76 18.73 -10.36 1.33
C GLY A 76 20.00 -10.76 2.12
N LEU A 77 20.14 -10.37 3.39
CA LEU A 77 21.33 -10.65 4.21
C LEU A 77 21.24 -11.99 4.95
N GLY A 78 20.04 -12.56 5.05
CA GLY A 78 19.79 -13.84 5.70
C GLY A 78 19.84 -13.73 7.23
N ASN A 79 20.35 -14.78 7.88
CA ASN A 79 20.40 -14.84 9.33
C ASN A 79 21.61 -14.06 9.88
N ILE A 80 21.39 -12.80 10.23
CA ILE A 80 22.38 -11.91 10.85
C ILE A 80 22.10 -11.65 12.34
N GLY A 81 21.03 -12.27 12.87
CA GLY A 81 20.64 -12.19 14.27
C GLY A 81 19.85 -10.93 14.65
N PRO A 82 19.23 -10.93 15.84
CA PRO A 82 18.29 -9.91 16.27
C PRO A 82 18.89 -8.49 16.30
N LEU A 83 20.09 -8.34 16.87
CA LEU A 83 20.73 -7.02 17.00
C LEU A 83 21.05 -6.38 15.65
N ALA A 84 21.48 -7.16 14.67
CA ALA A 84 21.80 -6.66 13.34
C ALA A 84 20.53 -6.36 12.52
N GLY A 85 19.40 -7.02 12.85
CA GLY A 85 18.08 -6.73 12.29
C GLY A 85 17.43 -5.46 12.84
N LYS A 86 17.81 -5.01 14.03
CA LYS A 86 17.21 -3.84 14.72
C LYS A 86 17.05 -2.59 13.85
N PRO A 87 18.06 -2.16 13.05
CA PRO A 87 17.87 -1.01 12.17
C PRO A 87 16.72 -1.21 11.18
N VAL A 88 16.48 -2.42 10.67
CA VAL A 88 15.34 -2.69 9.76
C VAL A 88 14.02 -2.53 10.52
N MET A 89 13.93 -3.05 11.75
CA MET A 89 12.73 -2.97 12.59
C MET A 89 12.38 -1.54 12.99
N GLU A 90 13.37 -0.73 13.41
CA GLU A 90 13.17 0.70 13.62
C GLU A 90 12.67 1.40 12.35
N GLY A 91 13.18 0.97 11.18
CA GLY A 91 12.74 1.43 9.87
C GLY A 91 11.26 1.16 9.64
N LYS A 92 10.77 -0.04 9.95
CA LYS A 92 9.34 -0.38 9.90
C LYS A 92 8.52 0.52 10.81
N GLY A 93 9.00 0.79 12.02
CA GLY A 93 8.39 1.76 12.94
C GLY A 93 8.21 3.15 12.32
N VAL A 94 9.25 3.67 11.66
CA VAL A 94 9.18 4.96 10.94
C VAL A 94 8.10 4.92 9.85
N LEU A 95 8.00 3.84 9.09
CA LEU A 95 7.02 3.71 8.00
C LEU A 95 5.58 3.63 8.54
N PHE A 96 5.32 2.81 9.55
CA PHE A 96 4.03 2.77 10.25
C PHE A 96 3.60 4.15 10.73
N LYS A 97 4.49 4.88 11.41
CA LYS A 97 4.20 6.21 11.93
C LYS A 97 3.96 7.23 10.82
N ARG A 98 4.82 7.24 9.80
CA ARG A 98 4.79 8.24 8.73
C ARG A 98 3.56 8.13 7.84
N PHE A 99 3.16 6.91 7.52
CA PHE A 99 2.12 6.64 6.52
C PHE A 99 0.74 6.39 7.12
N ALA A 100 0.66 5.90 8.36
CA ALA A 100 -0.60 5.49 8.98
C ALA A 100 -0.81 6.03 10.41
N ASP A 101 0.10 6.85 10.93
CA ASP A 101 0.07 7.36 12.31
C ASP A 101 -0.06 6.24 13.36
N ILE A 102 0.60 5.11 13.11
CA ILE A 102 0.64 3.96 14.02
C ILE A 102 1.91 4.05 14.86
N ASP A 103 1.76 3.88 16.17
CA ASP A 103 2.89 3.83 17.09
C ASP A 103 3.46 2.40 17.11
N VAL A 104 4.78 2.28 17.21
CA VAL A 104 5.45 0.98 17.11
C VAL A 104 6.48 0.82 18.22
N PHE A 105 6.51 -0.39 18.79
CA PHE A 105 7.72 -0.91 19.42
C PHE A 105 8.29 -2.04 18.57
N ASP A 106 9.57 -1.93 18.24
CA ASP A 106 10.36 -2.98 17.64
C ASP A 106 10.86 -3.94 18.73
N ILE A 107 10.67 -5.24 18.52
CA ILE A 107 10.95 -6.30 19.48
C ILE A 107 11.81 -7.38 18.79
N GLU A 108 13.12 -7.33 19.04
CA GLU A 108 14.05 -8.33 18.53
C GLU A 108 14.27 -9.46 19.55
N LEU A 109 13.68 -10.63 19.28
CA LEU A 109 13.78 -11.81 20.15
C LEU A 109 15.04 -12.61 19.85
N ASN A 110 15.89 -12.81 20.87
CA ASN A 110 17.09 -13.64 20.75
C ASN A 110 16.80 -15.12 20.98
N THR A 111 15.94 -15.70 20.13
CA THR A 111 15.66 -17.14 20.12
C THR A 111 15.45 -17.65 18.69
N SER A 112 15.95 -18.85 18.44
CA SER A 112 15.64 -19.62 17.23
C SER A 112 14.58 -20.70 17.47
N ASP A 113 14.16 -20.88 18.72
CA ASP A 113 13.13 -21.85 19.08
C ASP A 113 11.73 -21.28 18.80
N VAL A 114 10.93 -22.06 18.07
CA VAL A 114 9.60 -21.65 17.62
C VAL A 114 8.63 -21.51 18.79
N ASP A 115 8.71 -22.40 19.78
CA ASP A 115 7.81 -22.38 20.94
C ASP A 115 8.13 -21.23 21.89
N GLU A 116 9.41 -20.95 22.12
CA GLU A 116 9.86 -19.77 22.86
C GLU A 116 9.43 -18.47 22.19
N PHE A 117 9.60 -18.38 20.86
CA PHE A 117 9.19 -17.21 20.09
C PHE A 117 7.68 -16.97 20.23
N ILE A 118 6.86 -17.99 19.97
CA ILE A 118 5.40 -17.90 20.08
C ILE A 118 4.98 -17.52 21.50
N THR A 119 5.61 -18.14 22.50
CA THR A 119 5.31 -17.86 23.91
C THR A 119 5.62 -16.41 24.27
N ALA A 120 6.78 -15.90 23.86
CA ALA A 120 7.17 -14.52 24.11
C ALA A 120 6.17 -13.54 23.49
N VAL A 121 5.80 -13.73 22.22
CA VAL A 121 4.84 -12.86 21.52
C VAL A 121 3.46 -12.91 22.17
N ARG A 122 2.95 -14.10 22.47
CA ARG A 122 1.63 -14.28 23.08
C ARG A 122 1.54 -13.62 24.46
N LEU A 123 2.58 -13.71 25.28
CA LEU A 123 2.61 -13.08 26.61
C LEU A 123 2.55 -11.54 26.54
N MET A 124 2.93 -10.94 25.41
CA MET A 124 2.86 -9.49 25.19
C MET A 124 1.53 -9.00 24.61
N GLU A 125 0.58 -9.91 24.29
CA GLU A 125 -0.75 -9.56 23.76
C GLU A 125 -1.44 -8.41 24.51
N PRO A 126 -1.41 -8.32 25.87
CA PRO A 126 -2.06 -7.22 26.57
C PRO A 126 -1.54 -5.83 26.17
N THR A 127 -0.28 -5.68 25.79
CA THR A 127 0.36 -4.40 25.45
C THR A 127 -0.06 -3.87 24.08
N PHE A 128 -0.20 -4.75 23.09
CA PHE A 128 -0.28 -4.37 21.68
C PHE A 128 -1.70 -4.48 21.10
N GLY A 129 -2.03 -3.61 20.16
CA GLY A 129 -3.25 -3.69 19.35
C GLY A 129 -3.08 -4.59 18.12
N GLY A 130 -1.84 -4.89 17.73
CA GLY A 130 -1.52 -5.82 16.65
C GLY A 130 -0.04 -6.23 16.65
N ILE A 131 0.27 -7.33 15.97
CA ILE A 131 1.62 -7.89 15.83
C ILE A 131 1.98 -7.96 14.35
N ASN A 132 3.04 -7.27 13.95
CA ASN A 132 3.67 -7.40 12.65
C ASN A 132 4.91 -8.30 12.77
N LEU A 133 4.85 -9.50 12.21
CA LEU A 133 5.99 -10.42 12.13
C LEU A 133 6.87 -10.04 10.93
N GLU A 134 8.18 -10.02 11.13
CA GLU A 134 9.12 -9.49 10.15
C GLU A 134 10.44 -10.28 10.12
N ASP A 135 10.99 -10.52 8.94
CA ASP A 135 12.33 -11.08 8.72
C ASP A 135 12.58 -12.42 9.46
N ILE A 136 11.58 -13.31 9.43
CA ILE A 136 11.64 -14.65 10.02
C ILE A 136 11.79 -15.70 8.92
N LYS A 137 12.79 -16.56 9.03
CA LYS A 137 13.09 -17.57 8.01
C LYS A 137 11.95 -18.59 7.83
N ALA A 138 11.83 -19.10 6.60
CA ALA A 138 11.03 -20.27 6.30
C ALA A 138 11.82 -21.57 6.61
N PRO A 139 11.13 -22.66 7.00
CA PRO A 139 9.68 -22.82 7.12
C PRO A 139 9.08 -22.38 8.47
N GLU A 140 9.90 -21.95 9.44
CA GLU A 140 9.45 -21.65 10.80
C GLU A 140 8.42 -20.51 10.85
N CYS A 141 8.57 -19.48 10.01
CA CYS A 141 7.65 -18.36 9.95
C CYS A 141 6.18 -18.75 9.69
N PHE A 142 5.94 -19.82 8.93
CA PHE A 142 4.58 -20.32 8.67
C PHE A 142 3.92 -20.85 9.94
N GLU A 143 4.66 -21.62 10.73
CA GLU A 143 4.14 -22.23 11.95
C GLU A 143 3.97 -21.18 13.06
N ILE A 144 4.92 -20.25 13.15
CA ILE A 144 4.85 -19.09 14.05
C ILE A 144 3.59 -18.27 13.78
N GLU A 145 3.39 -17.84 12.53
CA GLU A 145 2.23 -17.04 12.18
C GLU A 145 0.93 -17.80 12.43
N ARG A 146 0.82 -19.04 11.94
CA ARG A 146 -0.39 -19.86 12.10
C ARG A 146 -0.80 -19.98 13.58
N ARG A 147 0.14 -20.35 14.45
CA ARG A 147 -0.14 -20.53 15.88
C ARG A 147 -0.44 -19.22 16.61
N LEU A 148 0.17 -18.11 16.20
CA LEU A 148 -0.12 -16.80 16.78
C LEU A 148 -1.51 -16.30 16.36
N VAL A 149 -1.86 -16.41 15.08
CA VAL A 149 -3.22 -16.10 14.57
C VAL A 149 -4.28 -16.95 15.27
N GLU A 150 -4.02 -18.24 15.51
CA GLU A 150 -4.97 -19.14 16.19
C GLU A 150 -5.12 -18.86 17.70
N SER A 151 -4.10 -18.28 18.36
CA SER A 151 -4.05 -18.20 19.82
C SER A 151 -4.20 -16.81 20.41
N MET A 152 -4.18 -15.75 19.59
CA MET A 152 -4.28 -14.35 20.03
C MET A 152 -5.62 -13.73 19.61
N ASN A 153 -6.05 -12.67 20.32
CA ASN A 153 -7.28 -11.91 20.01
C ASN A 153 -6.98 -10.51 19.43
N ILE A 154 -5.82 -10.37 18.80
CA ILE A 154 -5.37 -9.17 18.10
C ILE A 154 -4.80 -9.59 16.73
N PRO A 155 -4.84 -8.70 15.71
CA PRO A 155 -4.33 -9.00 14.39
C PRO A 155 -2.84 -9.34 14.44
N VAL A 156 -2.50 -10.49 13.87
CA VAL A 156 -1.12 -10.93 13.59
C VAL A 156 -0.95 -10.99 12.08
N PHE A 157 0.12 -10.39 11.57
CA PHE A 157 0.39 -10.31 10.13
C PHE A 157 1.88 -10.43 9.87
N HIS A 158 2.27 -11.37 9.03
CA HIS A 158 3.64 -11.46 8.54
C HIS A 158 3.83 -10.67 7.24
N ASP A 159 4.59 -9.58 7.28
CA ASP A 159 4.70 -8.65 6.14
C ASP A 159 5.42 -9.27 4.94
N ASP A 160 6.53 -10.00 5.15
CA ASP A 160 7.25 -10.65 4.04
C ASP A 160 6.40 -11.66 3.27
N GLN A 161 5.41 -12.27 3.94
CA GLN A 161 4.48 -13.21 3.32
C GLN A 161 3.32 -12.48 2.65
N HIS A 162 2.52 -11.77 3.45
CA HIS A 162 1.23 -11.26 3.00
C HIS A 162 1.36 -9.87 2.37
N GLY A 163 2.28 -9.03 2.86
CA GLY A 163 2.55 -7.71 2.27
C GLY A 163 2.97 -7.86 0.82
N THR A 164 4.00 -8.67 0.55
CA THR A 164 4.46 -8.97 -0.80
C THR A 164 3.33 -9.51 -1.69
N ALA A 165 2.54 -10.45 -1.19
CA ALA A 165 1.42 -11.04 -1.93
C ALA A 165 0.34 -10.02 -2.31
N ILE A 166 -0.04 -9.13 -1.38
CA ILE A 166 -1.10 -8.14 -1.61
C ILE A 166 -0.69 -7.12 -2.67
N ILE A 167 0.53 -6.57 -2.59
CA ILE A 167 0.98 -5.53 -3.52
C ILE A 167 1.27 -6.11 -4.90
N SER A 168 1.94 -7.27 -4.95
CA SER A 168 2.20 -7.94 -6.22
C SER A 168 0.90 -8.39 -6.91
N ALA A 169 -0.11 -8.84 -6.17
CA ALA A 169 -1.41 -9.18 -6.76
C ALA A 169 -2.14 -7.95 -7.31
N ALA A 170 -2.06 -6.81 -6.62
CA ALA A 170 -2.65 -5.56 -7.11
C ALA A 170 -1.99 -5.11 -8.43
N ALA A 171 -0.66 -5.17 -8.50
CA ALA A 171 0.08 -4.91 -9.73
C ALA A 171 -0.25 -5.94 -10.83
N LEU A 172 -0.42 -7.22 -10.47
CA LEU A 172 -0.72 -8.30 -11.41
C LEU A 172 -2.10 -8.12 -12.06
N ILE A 173 -3.14 -7.77 -11.27
CA ILE A 173 -4.49 -7.48 -11.78
C ILE A 173 -4.42 -6.45 -12.92
N ASN A 174 -3.76 -5.35 -12.64
CA ASN A 174 -3.60 -4.25 -13.58
C ASN A 174 -2.71 -4.61 -14.78
N ALA A 175 -1.63 -5.38 -14.56
CA ALA A 175 -0.75 -5.83 -15.65
C ALA A 175 -1.44 -6.82 -16.59
N VAL A 176 -2.25 -7.75 -16.06
CA VAL A 176 -3.02 -8.72 -16.84
C VAL A 176 -4.07 -8.01 -17.69
N GLU A 177 -4.75 -7.02 -17.13
CA GLU A 177 -5.66 -6.14 -17.87
C GLU A 177 -4.95 -5.43 -19.02
N LEU A 178 -3.82 -4.76 -18.74
CA LEU A 178 -3.02 -4.07 -19.76
C LEU A 178 -2.46 -4.99 -20.85
N ALA A 179 -2.16 -6.24 -20.50
CA ALA A 179 -1.70 -7.26 -21.45
C ALA A 179 -2.84 -7.83 -22.30
N GLY A 180 -4.11 -7.51 -22.00
CA GLY A 180 -5.28 -8.09 -22.66
C GLY A 180 -5.47 -9.57 -22.35
N LYS A 181 -5.03 -10.02 -21.17
CA LYS A 181 -5.07 -11.43 -20.74
C LYS A 181 -6.17 -11.65 -19.70
N ARG A 182 -6.49 -12.91 -19.41
CA ARG A 182 -7.43 -13.31 -18.34
C ARG A 182 -6.68 -14.08 -17.26
N MET A 183 -6.94 -13.75 -15.99
CA MET A 183 -6.27 -14.38 -14.83
C MET A 183 -6.37 -15.91 -14.83
N GLU A 184 -7.48 -16.47 -15.29
CA GLU A 184 -7.70 -17.93 -15.35
C GLU A 184 -6.92 -18.65 -16.46
N ASP A 185 -6.38 -17.92 -17.43
CA ASP A 185 -5.66 -18.49 -18.59
C ASP A 185 -4.16 -18.28 -18.54
N ILE A 186 -3.65 -17.36 -17.70
CA ILE A 186 -2.22 -17.05 -17.68
C ILE A 186 -1.38 -18.26 -17.23
N ARG A 187 -0.26 -18.49 -17.92
CA ARG A 187 0.81 -19.40 -17.49
C ARG A 187 1.83 -18.62 -16.66
N MET A 188 1.96 -18.97 -15.39
CA MET A 188 2.78 -18.26 -14.43
C MET A 188 3.98 -19.09 -13.99
N VAL A 189 5.16 -18.49 -14.01
CA VAL A 189 6.38 -19.05 -13.43
C VAL A 189 6.78 -18.22 -12.22
N ILE A 190 6.92 -18.87 -11.07
CA ILE A 190 7.39 -18.24 -9.83
C ILE A 190 8.80 -18.74 -9.55
N SER A 191 9.78 -17.84 -9.54
CA SER A 191 11.13 -18.15 -9.08
C SER A 191 11.26 -17.87 -7.60
N GLY A 192 11.45 -18.94 -6.82
CA GLY A 192 11.41 -18.93 -5.37
C GLY A 192 10.36 -19.91 -4.86
N ALA A 193 10.66 -20.58 -3.75
CA ALA A 193 9.74 -21.49 -3.06
C ALA A 193 9.80 -21.28 -1.53
N GLY A 194 10.06 -20.03 -1.12
CA GLY A 194 10.05 -19.58 0.26
C GLY A 194 8.69 -19.02 0.68
N ALA A 195 8.66 -18.35 1.84
CA ALA A 195 7.41 -17.85 2.43
C ALA A 195 6.66 -16.86 1.55
N ALA A 196 7.37 -15.87 0.98
CA ALA A 196 6.80 -14.91 0.05
C ALA A 196 6.21 -15.60 -1.19
N ALA A 197 6.95 -16.51 -1.83
CA ALA A 197 6.52 -17.18 -3.05
C ALA A 197 5.25 -18.03 -2.87
N ILE A 198 5.19 -18.81 -1.80
CA ILE A 198 4.02 -19.63 -1.46
C ILE A 198 2.82 -18.74 -1.13
N SER A 199 3.03 -17.68 -0.34
CA SER A 199 1.97 -16.73 0.00
C SER A 199 1.42 -16.00 -1.23
N CYS A 200 2.31 -15.50 -2.10
CA CYS A 200 1.93 -14.86 -3.36
C CYS A 200 1.12 -15.82 -4.25
N ALA A 201 1.59 -17.05 -4.45
CA ALA A 201 0.89 -18.04 -5.26
C ALA A 201 -0.54 -18.29 -4.76
N ARG A 202 -0.71 -18.56 -3.46
CA ARG A 202 -2.03 -18.73 -2.84
C ARG A 202 -2.91 -17.50 -2.99
N HIS A 203 -2.34 -16.31 -2.85
CA HIS A 203 -3.11 -15.07 -2.99
C HIS A 203 -3.53 -14.82 -4.43
N TYR A 204 -2.68 -15.10 -5.42
CA TYR A 204 -3.02 -15.00 -6.84
C TYR A 204 -4.17 -15.94 -7.21
N GLN A 205 -4.25 -17.12 -6.61
CA GLN A 205 -5.36 -18.06 -6.81
C GLN A 205 -6.71 -17.45 -6.36
N ASN A 206 -6.73 -16.58 -5.33
CA ASN A 206 -7.94 -15.85 -4.93
C ASN A 206 -8.44 -14.87 -6.01
N PHE A 207 -7.60 -14.52 -6.98
CA PHE A 207 -7.92 -13.66 -8.13
C PHE A 207 -8.07 -14.45 -9.44
N GLY A 208 -8.14 -15.78 -9.36
CA GLY A 208 -8.52 -16.64 -10.49
C GLY A 208 -7.35 -17.34 -11.18
N VAL A 209 -6.09 -17.12 -10.77
CA VAL A 209 -4.96 -17.87 -11.32
C VAL A 209 -5.12 -19.35 -10.98
N ARG A 210 -5.17 -20.21 -12.00
CA ARG A 210 -5.37 -21.64 -11.81
C ARG A 210 -4.11 -22.30 -11.29
N HIS A 211 -4.30 -23.24 -10.36
CA HIS A 211 -3.19 -23.93 -9.70
C HIS A 211 -2.29 -24.64 -10.70
N GLU A 212 -2.88 -25.36 -11.64
CA GLU A 212 -2.20 -26.11 -12.70
C GLU A 212 -1.37 -25.23 -13.65
N ASN A 213 -1.63 -23.93 -13.68
CA ASN A 213 -0.89 -22.97 -14.51
C ASN A 213 0.30 -22.32 -13.79
N ILE A 214 0.53 -22.65 -12.51
CA ILE A 214 1.63 -22.09 -11.71
C ILE A 214 2.78 -23.10 -11.67
N ILE A 215 3.90 -22.78 -12.32
CA ILE A 215 5.15 -23.53 -12.17
C ILE A 215 6.03 -22.80 -11.16
N MET A 216 6.18 -23.39 -9.97
CA MET A 216 7.08 -22.88 -8.94
C MET A 216 8.48 -23.50 -9.09
N CYS A 217 9.51 -22.67 -9.10
CA CYS A 217 10.91 -23.06 -9.22
C CYS A 217 11.64 -22.76 -7.90
N ASP A 218 12.37 -23.74 -7.36
CA ASP A 218 13.30 -23.50 -6.27
C ASP A 218 14.76 -23.53 -6.76
N SER A 219 15.72 -23.53 -5.84
CA SER A 219 17.16 -23.55 -6.18
C SER A 219 17.61 -24.77 -6.99
N ARG A 220 16.75 -25.78 -7.20
CA ARG A 220 17.03 -26.97 -8.03
C ARG A 220 16.14 -27.04 -9.28
N GLY A 221 15.42 -25.97 -9.62
CA GLY A 221 14.51 -25.91 -10.77
C GLY A 221 13.04 -26.12 -10.41
N PRO A 222 12.20 -26.44 -11.40
CA PRO A 222 10.75 -26.62 -11.22
C PRO A 222 10.39 -27.66 -10.15
N ILE A 223 9.30 -27.42 -9.44
CA ILE A 223 8.66 -28.36 -8.52
C ILE A 223 7.62 -29.14 -9.33
N TYR A 224 7.98 -30.34 -9.76
CA TYR A 224 7.17 -31.18 -10.63
C TYR A 224 6.78 -32.51 -9.95
N GLN A 225 5.72 -33.14 -10.44
CA GLN A 225 5.27 -34.46 -9.95
C GLN A 225 6.36 -35.52 -10.07
N GLY A 226 6.64 -36.25 -8.99
CA GLY A 226 7.69 -37.27 -8.93
C GLY A 226 9.07 -36.76 -8.52
N ARG A 227 9.27 -35.45 -8.39
CA ARG A 227 10.47 -34.88 -7.77
C ARG A 227 10.48 -35.17 -6.27
N THR A 228 11.50 -35.87 -5.76
CA THR A 228 11.65 -36.16 -4.32
C THR A 228 12.64 -35.23 -3.61
N ALA A 229 13.58 -34.65 -4.36
CA ALA A 229 14.70 -33.93 -3.78
C ALA A 229 14.35 -32.48 -3.41
N GLY A 230 14.52 -32.11 -2.13
CA GLY A 230 14.35 -30.74 -1.64
C GLY A 230 12.89 -30.29 -1.43
N ILE A 231 11.98 -31.26 -1.34
CA ILE A 231 10.54 -31.07 -1.14
C ILE A 231 10.22 -31.10 0.35
N ASN A 232 9.31 -30.22 0.77
CA ASN A 232 8.70 -30.21 2.09
C ASN A 232 7.18 -30.12 1.93
N LYS A 233 6.44 -30.28 3.04
CA LYS A 233 4.96 -30.26 3.06
C LYS A 233 4.31 -29.05 2.35
N PHE A 234 4.97 -27.89 2.34
CA PHE A 234 4.44 -26.68 1.72
C PHE A 234 4.74 -26.60 0.22
N LYS A 235 5.86 -27.21 -0.22
CA LYS A 235 6.21 -27.32 -1.65
C LYS A 235 5.41 -28.40 -2.36
N GLU A 236 4.98 -29.45 -1.64
CA GLU A 236 4.12 -30.51 -2.19
C GLU A 236 2.83 -29.95 -2.78
N GLU A 237 2.30 -28.88 -2.20
CA GLU A 237 1.12 -28.17 -2.72
C GLU A 237 1.32 -27.69 -4.15
N PHE A 238 2.54 -27.31 -4.56
CA PHE A 238 2.84 -26.74 -5.88
C PHE A 238 3.51 -27.74 -6.84
N MET A 239 3.32 -29.04 -6.62
CA MET A 239 3.76 -30.06 -7.57
C MET A 239 2.80 -30.16 -8.76
N VAL A 240 3.27 -29.69 -9.91
CA VAL A 240 2.52 -29.73 -11.17
C VAL A 240 3.06 -30.78 -12.14
N ASP A 241 2.19 -31.29 -13.01
CA ASP A 241 2.60 -32.16 -14.11
C ASP A 241 3.23 -31.31 -15.22
N THR A 242 4.55 -31.45 -15.43
CA THR A 242 5.30 -30.66 -16.40
C THR A 242 6.61 -31.33 -16.79
N ASP A 243 7.03 -31.14 -18.04
CA ASP A 243 8.32 -31.58 -18.57
C ASP A 243 9.46 -30.60 -18.32
N ALA A 244 9.18 -29.38 -17.83
CA ALA A 244 10.20 -28.38 -17.54
C ALA A 244 11.19 -28.90 -16.47
N ARG A 245 12.49 -28.71 -16.70
CA ARG A 245 13.55 -29.12 -15.73
C ARG A 245 14.45 -27.96 -15.32
N THR A 246 14.42 -26.86 -16.05
CA THR A 246 15.12 -25.62 -15.73
C THR A 246 14.15 -24.43 -15.68
N LEU A 247 14.60 -23.31 -15.10
CA LEU A 247 13.84 -22.06 -15.14
C LEU A 247 13.59 -21.59 -16.59
N ALA A 248 14.58 -21.77 -17.48
CA ALA A 248 14.45 -21.43 -18.89
C ALA A 248 13.36 -22.25 -19.58
N ASP A 249 13.30 -23.57 -19.32
CA ASP A 249 12.26 -24.44 -19.89
C ASP A 249 10.86 -24.00 -19.45
N ALA A 250 10.71 -23.65 -18.16
CA ALA A 250 9.43 -23.22 -17.59
C ALA A 250 8.92 -21.90 -18.19
N LEU A 251 9.84 -21.02 -18.61
CA LEU A 251 9.53 -19.68 -19.13
C LEU A 251 9.11 -19.67 -20.59
N VAL A 252 9.28 -20.76 -21.33
CA VAL A 252 8.85 -20.86 -22.73
C VAL A 252 7.32 -20.69 -22.80
N ASP A 253 6.89 -19.67 -23.54
CA ASP A 253 5.49 -19.25 -23.69
C ASP A 253 4.78 -18.94 -22.36
N ALA A 254 5.53 -18.61 -21.30
CA ALA A 254 4.96 -18.15 -20.04
C ALA A 254 4.44 -16.71 -20.18
N ASP A 255 3.28 -16.41 -19.59
CA ASP A 255 2.70 -15.07 -19.59
C ASP A 255 3.30 -14.19 -18.49
N VAL A 256 3.62 -14.80 -17.35
CA VAL A 256 4.01 -14.10 -16.13
C VAL A 256 5.23 -14.74 -15.50
N PHE A 257 6.21 -13.93 -15.14
CA PHE A 257 7.30 -14.28 -14.25
C PHE A 257 7.20 -13.50 -12.94
N ILE A 258 7.24 -14.21 -11.82
CA ILE A 258 7.29 -13.65 -10.46
C ILE A 258 8.60 -14.06 -9.82
N GLY A 259 9.51 -13.10 -9.66
CA GLY A 259 10.79 -13.25 -8.99
C GLY A 259 10.69 -12.93 -7.50
N LEU A 260 10.91 -13.94 -6.66
CA LEU A 260 10.97 -13.87 -5.20
C LEU A 260 12.17 -14.69 -4.69
N SER A 261 13.32 -14.47 -5.33
CA SER A 261 14.51 -15.33 -5.20
C SER A 261 15.80 -14.52 -5.23
N THR A 262 16.80 -14.95 -6.01
CA THR A 262 18.14 -14.35 -6.05
C THR A 262 18.27 -13.41 -7.24
N GLY A 263 18.98 -12.29 -7.06
CA GLY A 263 19.25 -11.34 -8.16
C GLY A 263 20.03 -11.95 -9.33
N GLY A 264 19.79 -11.44 -10.53
CA GLY A 264 20.52 -11.77 -11.77
C GLY A 264 20.25 -13.16 -12.37
N ILE A 265 19.23 -13.88 -11.90
CA ILE A 265 18.92 -15.25 -12.39
C ILE A 265 18.11 -15.27 -13.69
N LEU A 266 17.39 -14.19 -14.02
CA LEU A 266 16.56 -14.09 -15.20
C LEU A 266 17.35 -13.34 -16.28
N THR A 267 17.62 -13.99 -17.41
CA THR A 267 18.42 -13.39 -18.49
C THR A 267 17.54 -12.78 -19.58
N PRO A 268 18.06 -11.80 -20.36
CA PRO A 268 17.40 -11.28 -21.56
C PRO A 268 16.92 -12.37 -22.54
N GLU A 269 17.68 -13.44 -22.70
CA GLU A 269 17.34 -14.57 -23.58
C GLU A 269 16.12 -15.32 -23.08
N MET A 270 15.98 -15.53 -21.76
CA MET A 270 14.79 -16.16 -21.17
C MET A 270 13.57 -15.26 -21.30
N VAL A 271 13.71 -13.95 -21.12
CA VAL A 271 12.60 -13.00 -21.34
C VAL A 271 12.13 -13.07 -22.78
N LYS A 272 13.04 -13.25 -23.75
CA LYS A 272 12.70 -13.40 -25.18
C LYS A 272 11.95 -14.68 -25.51
N THR A 273 11.88 -15.69 -24.65
CA THR A 273 11.10 -16.92 -24.89
C THR A 273 9.69 -16.88 -24.30
N MET A 274 9.33 -15.85 -23.54
CA MET A 274 8.01 -15.70 -22.93
C MET A 274 6.91 -15.39 -23.98
N ALA A 275 5.63 -15.49 -23.61
CA ALA A 275 4.51 -15.12 -24.48
C ALA A 275 4.47 -13.60 -24.77
N ASP A 276 3.71 -13.17 -25.79
CA ASP A 276 3.51 -11.74 -26.11
C ASP A 276 2.96 -10.97 -24.91
N ASN A 277 3.35 -9.69 -24.78
CA ASN A 277 3.08 -8.85 -23.61
C ASN A 277 3.43 -9.55 -22.28
N PRO A 278 4.68 -10.00 -22.09
CA PRO A 278 5.04 -10.73 -20.88
C PRO A 278 5.01 -9.80 -19.67
N ILE A 279 4.56 -10.32 -18.54
CA ILE A 279 4.55 -9.62 -17.26
C ILE A 279 5.73 -10.14 -16.44
N VAL A 280 6.65 -9.25 -16.05
CA VAL A 280 7.88 -9.63 -15.34
C VAL A 280 7.99 -8.83 -14.05
N PHE A 281 7.77 -9.48 -12.92
CA PHE A 281 7.92 -8.87 -11.59
C PHE A 281 9.21 -9.38 -10.94
N ALA A 282 10.30 -8.62 -10.99
CA ALA A 282 11.60 -8.97 -10.42
C ALA A 282 11.79 -8.29 -9.06
N MET A 283 11.37 -8.94 -7.99
CA MET A 283 11.19 -8.33 -6.65
C MET A 283 12.30 -8.67 -5.65
N ALA A 284 13.36 -9.38 -6.05
CA ALA A 284 14.54 -9.55 -5.21
C ALA A 284 15.16 -8.18 -4.83
N ASN A 285 15.63 -8.08 -3.58
CA ASN A 285 16.27 -6.88 -3.04
C ASN A 285 17.64 -7.24 -2.45
N PRO A 286 18.67 -6.36 -2.58
CA PRO A 286 18.62 -5.06 -3.27
C PRO A 286 18.74 -5.17 -4.80
N ASP A 287 19.20 -6.30 -5.30
CA ASP A 287 19.44 -6.56 -6.73
C ASP A 287 18.33 -7.48 -7.29
N PRO A 288 17.57 -7.04 -8.31
CA PRO A 288 16.44 -7.80 -8.85
C PRO A 288 16.90 -9.01 -9.69
N GLU A 289 15.99 -9.95 -9.95
CA GLU A 289 16.25 -11.12 -10.81
C GLU A 289 16.71 -10.73 -12.22
N ILE A 290 16.24 -9.59 -12.73
CA ILE A 290 16.70 -8.91 -13.95
C ILE A 290 16.55 -7.40 -13.75
N THR A 291 17.42 -6.58 -14.33
CA THR A 291 17.30 -5.11 -14.26
C THR A 291 16.18 -4.61 -15.17
N TYR A 292 15.68 -3.40 -14.90
CA TYR A 292 14.64 -2.79 -15.74
C TYR A 292 15.11 -2.59 -17.18
N GLU A 293 16.34 -2.12 -17.33
CA GLU A 293 16.99 -1.86 -18.60
C GLU A 293 17.20 -3.14 -19.39
N ASP A 294 17.64 -4.23 -18.75
CA ASP A 294 17.88 -5.50 -19.44
C ASP A 294 16.58 -6.14 -19.93
N ALA A 295 15.51 -6.11 -19.13
CA ALA A 295 14.23 -6.70 -19.52
C ALA A 295 13.54 -5.90 -20.65
N THR A 296 13.45 -4.57 -20.50
CA THR A 296 12.85 -3.69 -21.52
C THR A 296 13.70 -3.59 -22.79
N GLY A 297 15.03 -3.70 -22.66
CA GLY A 297 15.96 -3.83 -23.78
C GLY A 297 15.87 -5.19 -24.49
N ALA A 298 15.57 -6.26 -23.74
CA ALA A 298 15.33 -7.59 -24.31
C ALA A 298 14.01 -7.65 -25.08
N ARG A 299 12.97 -6.98 -24.58
CA ARG A 299 11.64 -6.99 -25.17
C ARG A 299 10.86 -5.69 -24.92
N PRO A 300 10.42 -4.96 -25.97
CA PRO A 300 9.78 -3.65 -25.83
C PRO A 300 8.34 -3.70 -25.28
N ASP A 301 7.67 -4.86 -25.34
CA ASP A 301 6.31 -5.08 -24.86
C ASP A 301 6.25 -5.74 -23.47
N VAL A 302 7.36 -5.79 -22.73
CA VAL A 302 7.35 -6.25 -21.33
C VAL A 302 6.58 -5.27 -20.44
N ILE A 303 5.76 -5.79 -19.54
CA ILE A 303 5.18 -5.04 -18.42
C ILE A 303 5.97 -5.41 -17.18
N MET A 304 6.79 -4.48 -16.70
CA MET A 304 7.79 -4.80 -15.69
C MET A 304 7.52 -4.11 -14.35
N ALA A 305 7.69 -4.84 -13.26
CA ALA A 305 7.73 -4.29 -11.92
C ALA A 305 8.91 -4.84 -11.12
N THR A 306 9.36 -4.09 -10.11
CA THR A 306 10.48 -4.49 -9.24
C THR A 306 10.27 -4.04 -7.80
N GLY A 307 11.12 -4.48 -6.87
CA GLY A 307 11.15 -3.94 -5.49
C GLY A 307 11.75 -2.53 -5.37
N ARG A 308 12.40 -2.04 -6.43
CA ARG A 308 13.24 -0.85 -6.41
C ARG A 308 12.46 0.45 -6.60
N SER A 309 12.86 1.48 -5.85
CA SER A 309 12.18 2.79 -5.85
C SER A 309 12.54 3.68 -7.03
N ASP A 310 13.67 3.41 -7.67
CA ASP A 310 14.16 4.12 -8.85
C ASP A 310 13.57 3.63 -10.18
N TYR A 311 12.72 2.59 -10.14
CA TYR A 311 12.03 2.05 -11.32
C TYR A 311 10.52 2.38 -11.35
N PRO A 312 9.85 2.31 -12.52
CA PRO A 312 8.48 2.79 -12.69
C PRO A 312 7.45 2.06 -11.81
N ASN A 313 7.37 0.73 -11.89
CA ASN A 313 6.40 -0.03 -11.09
C ASN A 313 7.09 -0.64 -9.87
N GLN A 314 7.05 0.08 -8.75
CA GLN A 314 7.63 -0.40 -7.50
C GLN A 314 6.60 -1.24 -6.71
N VAL A 315 6.83 -2.55 -6.63
CA VAL A 315 6.13 -3.46 -5.72
C VAL A 315 6.87 -3.45 -4.39
N ASN A 316 6.39 -2.65 -3.44
CA ASN A 316 7.01 -2.50 -2.13
C ASN A 316 5.95 -2.61 -1.02
N ASN A 317 6.25 -3.40 0.00
CA ASN A 317 5.35 -3.69 1.12
C ASN A 317 4.88 -2.44 1.89
N VAL A 318 5.58 -1.31 1.76
CA VAL A 318 5.15 -0.02 2.32
C VAL A 318 3.75 0.41 1.84
N LEU A 319 3.30 -0.08 0.68
CA LEU A 319 1.94 0.13 0.17
C LEU A 319 0.88 -0.74 0.86
N GLY A 320 1.29 -1.65 1.74
CA GLY A 320 0.43 -2.65 2.38
C GLY A 320 0.33 -2.46 3.88
N PHE A 321 1.35 -2.91 4.62
CA PHE A 321 1.25 -3.09 6.07
C PHE A 321 0.76 -1.84 6.83
N PRO A 322 1.19 -0.59 6.55
CA PRO A 322 0.75 0.55 7.37
C PRO A 322 -0.78 0.72 7.30
N PHE A 323 -1.33 0.56 6.10
CA PHE A 323 -2.73 0.84 5.81
C PHE A 323 -3.65 -0.32 6.20
N ILE A 324 -3.18 -1.57 6.04
CA ILE A 324 -3.89 -2.76 6.51
C ILE A 324 -4.04 -2.70 8.03
N PHE A 325 -2.96 -2.43 8.75
CA PHE A 325 -3.03 -2.27 10.21
C PHE A 325 -3.89 -1.07 10.61
N ARG A 326 -3.86 0.05 9.88
CA ARG A 326 -4.72 1.19 10.20
C ARG A 326 -6.19 0.82 10.20
N GLY A 327 -6.64 0.19 9.11
CA GLY A 327 -8.01 -0.29 8.98
C GLY A 327 -8.37 -1.30 10.06
N ALA A 328 -7.48 -2.27 10.33
CA ALA A 328 -7.68 -3.29 11.36
C ALA A 328 -7.78 -2.69 12.79
N LEU A 329 -6.91 -1.74 13.13
CA LEU A 329 -6.86 -1.13 14.45
C LEU A 329 -8.08 -0.23 14.72
N ASP A 330 -8.53 0.55 13.73
CA ASP A 330 -9.63 1.51 13.92
C ASP A 330 -11.00 0.87 14.15
N VAL A 331 -11.16 -0.36 13.69
CA VAL A 331 -12.34 -1.21 13.94
C VAL A 331 -12.09 -2.28 15.01
N GLU A 332 -10.94 -2.21 15.68
CA GLU A 332 -10.51 -3.13 16.74
C GLU A 332 -10.64 -4.61 16.32
N ALA A 333 -10.22 -4.91 15.09
CA ALA A 333 -10.26 -6.26 14.53
C ALA A 333 -9.54 -7.25 15.44
N THR A 334 -10.00 -8.49 15.47
CA THR A 334 -9.35 -9.60 16.19
C THR A 334 -8.34 -10.34 15.33
N ALA A 335 -8.40 -10.18 14.00
CA ALA A 335 -7.52 -10.82 13.02
C ALA A 335 -7.37 -9.95 11.75
N ILE A 336 -6.35 -10.26 10.93
CA ILE A 336 -6.30 -9.85 9.52
C ILE A 336 -6.55 -11.10 8.66
N ASN A 337 -7.79 -11.29 8.22
CA ASN A 337 -8.25 -12.47 7.48
C ASN A 337 -8.08 -12.32 5.96
N THR A 338 -8.49 -13.35 5.22
CA THR A 338 -8.36 -13.39 3.75
C THR A 338 -9.18 -12.30 3.07
N GLU A 339 -10.40 -12.03 3.55
CA GLU A 339 -11.32 -11.03 3.03
C GLU A 339 -10.68 -9.63 3.10
N MET A 340 -10.04 -9.30 4.23
CA MET A 340 -9.30 -8.05 4.41
C MET A 340 -8.09 -7.94 3.45
N LYS A 341 -7.35 -9.04 3.23
CA LYS A 341 -6.22 -9.06 2.27
C LYS A 341 -6.69 -8.86 0.84
N ILE A 342 -7.80 -9.48 0.45
CA ILE A 342 -8.43 -9.30 -0.88
C ILE A 342 -8.90 -7.85 -1.05
N ALA A 343 -9.54 -7.28 -0.04
CA ALA A 343 -10.00 -5.89 -0.06
C ALA A 343 -8.83 -4.90 -0.23
N ALA A 344 -7.72 -5.12 0.50
CA ALA A 344 -6.52 -4.32 0.35
C ALA A 344 -5.93 -4.39 -1.08
N THR A 345 -5.87 -5.59 -1.65
CA THR A 345 -5.39 -5.79 -3.03
C THR A 345 -6.27 -5.07 -4.05
N ARG A 346 -7.59 -5.21 -3.96
CA ARG A 346 -8.53 -4.53 -4.87
C ARG A 346 -8.42 -3.02 -4.77
N ALA A 347 -8.39 -2.48 -3.54
CA ALA A 347 -8.28 -1.04 -3.31
C ALA A 347 -6.99 -0.46 -3.92
N LEU A 348 -5.87 -1.17 -3.85
CA LEU A 348 -4.62 -0.75 -4.49
C LEU A 348 -4.68 -0.81 -6.01
N ALA A 349 -5.26 -1.88 -6.57
CA ALA A 349 -5.41 -2.04 -8.01
C ALA A 349 -6.29 -0.91 -8.58
N GLU A 350 -7.46 -0.68 -7.98
CA GLU A 350 -8.40 0.38 -8.36
C GLU A 350 -7.79 1.78 -8.23
N LEU A 351 -7.01 2.04 -7.18
CA LEU A 351 -6.39 3.36 -6.97
C LEU A 351 -5.42 3.75 -8.11
N ALA A 352 -4.77 2.78 -8.76
CA ALA A 352 -3.88 3.04 -9.89
C ALA A 352 -4.63 3.58 -11.14
N HIS A 353 -5.93 3.29 -11.25
CA HIS A 353 -6.80 3.80 -12.32
C HIS A 353 -7.30 5.22 -12.07
N MET A 354 -7.20 5.71 -10.83
CA MET A 354 -7.70 7.04 -10.45
C MET A 354 -6.68 8.14 -10.75
N ASP A 355 -7.17 9.32 -11.14
CA ASP A 355 -6.35 10.52 -11.42
C ASP A 355 -5.33 10.84 -10.33
N VAL A 356 -4.05 10.83 -10.70
CA VAL A 356 -2.94 11.02 -9.78
C VAL A 356 -2.77 12.50 -9.43
N PRO A 357 -2.79 12.89 -8.13
CA PRO A 357 -2.63 14.28 -7.74
C PRO A 357 -1.26 14.86 -8.09
N ASP A 358 -1.22 16.16 -8.42
CA ASP A 358 0.02 16.92 -8.70
C ASP A 358 1.07 16.80 -7.57
N SER A 359 0.64 16.66 -6.32
CA SER A 359 1.55 16.48 -5.19
C SER A 359 2.39 15.20 -5.30
N VAL A 360 1.83 14.16 -5.92
CA VAL A 360 2.51 12.87 -6.13
C VAL A 360 3.47 12.99 -7.29
N THR A 361 3.06 13.58 -8.41
CA THR A 361 3.94 13.77 -9.57
C THR A 361 5.15 14.64 -9.23
N GLN A 362 4.95 15.70 -8.44
CA GLN A 362 6.03 16.53 -7.90
C GLN A 362 6.99 15.77 -6.99
N ALA A 363 6.49 14.89 -6.10
CA ALA A 363 7.32 14.12 -5.18
C ALA A 363 8.29 13.15 -5.89
N TYR A 364 7.92 12.70 -7.10
CA TYR A 364 8.73 11.80 -7.92
C TYR A 364 9.40 12.48 -9.12
N SER A 365 9.40 13.82 -9.17
CA SER A 365 10.00 14.60 -10.27
C SER A 365 9.53 14.18 -11.66
N THR A 366 8.27 13.78 -11.78
CA THR A 366 7.63 13.40 -13.05
C THR A 366 6.57 14.42 -13.45
N THR A 367 6.35 14.59 -14.75
CA THR A 367 5.36 15.53 -15.30
C THR A 367 3.94 14.95 -15.33
N SER A 368 3.80 13.62 -15.33
CA SER A 368 2.50 12.94 -15.37
C SER A 368 2.63 11.48 -14.95
N LEU A 369 1.61 10.96 -14.26
CA LEU A 369 1.45 9.54 -13.94
C LEU A 369 0.02 9.15 -14.32
N HIS A 370 -0.11 8.20 -15.23
CA HIS A 370 -1.38 7.69 -15.71
C HIS A 370 -1.28 6.18 -15.83
N PHE A 371 -2.40 5.49 -15.57
CA PHE A 371 -2.49 4.05 -15.72
C PHE A 371 -1.90 3.58 -17.07
N GLY A 372 -0.95 2.64 -17.00
CA GLY A 372 -0.22 2.17 -18.18
C GLY A 372 0.99 1.33 -17.80
N ARG A 373 1.79 0.96 -18.80
CA ARG A 373 2.96 0.06 -18.63
C ARG A 373 3.95 0.52 -17.57
N ASP A 374 4.08 1.83 -17.37
CA ASP A 374 5.01 2.45 -16.41
C ASP A 374 4.31 2.86 -15.09
N TYR A 375 3.01 2.57 -14.95
CA TYR A 375 2.22 2.87 -13.75
C TYR A 375 1.03 1.90 -13.61
N ILE A 376 1.29 0.73 -13.02
CA ILE A 376 0.28 -0.30 -12.72
C ILE A 376 -0.07 -0.41 -11.23
N ILE A 377 0.63 0.34 -10.38
CA ILE A 377 0.48 0.33 -8.93
C ILE A 377 0.73 1.75 -8.39
N PRO A 378 -0.04 2.24 -7.39
CA PRO A 378 0.19 3.56 -6.82
C PRO A 378 1.58 3.68 -6.19
N LYS A 379 2.06 4.92 -6.06
CA LYS A 379 3.36 5.20 -5.45
C LYS A 379 3.27 5.28 -3.92
N PRO A 380 4.32 4.89 -3.15
CA PRO A 380 4.32 4.98 -1.70
C PRO A 380 3.96 6.35 -1.10
N LEU A 381 4.39 7.45 -1.72
CA LEU A 381 4.07 8.81 -1.25
C LEU A 381 2.70 9.31 -1.72
N ASP A 382 1.91 8.46 -2.38
CA ASP A 382 0.55 8.77 -2.74
C ASP A 382 -0.35 8.77 -1.49
N SER A 383 -0.69 9.98 -1.06
CA SER A 383 -1.48 10.19 0.15
C SER A 383 -2.91 9.62 0.08
N ARG A 384 -3.39 9.25 -1.12
CA ARG A 384 -4.69 8.60 -1.30
C ARG A 384 -4.69 7.15 -0.80
N VAL A 385 -3.53 6.51 -0.70
CA VAL A 385 -3.42 5.09 -0.30
C VAL A 385 -4.01 4.86 1.09
N LEU A 386 -3.72 5.76 2.06
CA LEU A 386 -4.26 5.65 3.43
C LEU A 386 -5.79 5.57 3.47
N PRO A 387 -6.54 6.59 3.02
CA PRO A 387 -8.00 6.57 3.07
C PRO A 387 -8.63 5.49 2.18
N HIS A 388 -8.00 5.06 1.10
CA HIS A 388 -8.57 4.02 0.23
C HIS A 388 -8.37 2.61 0.80
N VAL A 389 -7.13 2.25 1.13
CA VAL A 389 -6.79 0.89 1.58
C VAL A 389 -7.31 0.64 3.00
N ALA A 390 -7.10 1.57 3.93
CA ALA A 390 -7.53 1.37 5.32
C ALA A 390 -9.06 1.27 5.42
N SER A 391 -9.81 2.06 4.65
CA SER A 391 -11.28 1.99 4.63
C SER A 391 -11.78 0.68 4.05
N ALA A 392 -11.20 0.20 2.95
CA ALA A 392 -11.55 -1.11 2.37
C ALA A 392 -11.27 -2.26 3.34
N VAL A 393 -10.14 -2.21 4.06
CA VAL A 393 -9.78 -3.20 5.07
C VAL A 393 -10.72 -3.14 6.28
N ALA A 394 -11.05 -1.94 6.77
CA ALA A 394 -12.01 -1.74 7.86
C ALA A 394 -13.40 -2.28 7.49
N GLN A 395 -13.87 -2.00 6.27
CA GLN A 395 -15.13 -2.53 5.75
C GLN A 395 -15.12 -4.07 5.72
N ALA A 396 -14.09 -4.68 5.12
CA ALA A 396 -13.97 -6.13 5.06
C ALA A 396 -13.89 -6.78 6.45
N ALA A 397 -13.24 -6.14 7.42
CA ALA A 397 -13.19 -6.60 8.80
C ALA A 397 -14.58 -6.59 9.47
N MET A 398 -15.39 -5.57 9.20
CA MET A 398 -16.77 -5.49 9.68
C MET A 398 -17.67 -6.53 9.03
N GLU A 399 -17.57 -6.69 7.71
CA GLU A 399 -18.39 -7.65 6.94
C GLU A 399 -18.08 -9.11 7.25
N SER A 400 -16.81 -9.43 7.49
CA SER A 400 -16.37 -10.79 7.88
C SER A 400 -16.57 -11.10 9.37
N GLY A 401 -16.98 -10.12 10.18
CA GLY A 401 -17.31 -10.30 11.59
C GLY A 401 -16.11 -10.35 12.54
N VAL A 402 -14.91 -9.98 12.09
CA VAL A 402 -13.71 -9.91 12.95
C VAL A 402 -13.54 -8.55 13.64
N ALA A 403 -14.27 -7.52 13.20
CA ALA A 403 -14.28 -6.20 13.84
C ALA A 403 -15.09 -6.18 15.15
N ARG A 404 -14.53 -5.55 16.19
CA ARG A 404 -15.25 -5.30 17.46
C ARG A 404 -15.92 -3.93 17.52
N LYS A 405 -15.52 -3.02 16.64
CA LYS A 405 -16.06 -1.67 16.53
C LYS A 405 -16.55 -1.43 15.11
N GLN A 406 -17.73 -0.83 15.00
CA GLN A 406 -18.33 -0.45 13.72
C GLN A 406 -18.07 1.03 13.43
N VAL A 407 -17.82 1.36 12.17
CA VAL A 407 -17.60 2.74 11.70
C VAL A 407 -18.41 3.00 10.43
N ASP A 408 -18.83 4.24 10.23
CA ASP A 408 -19.34 4.69 8.94
C ASP A 408 -18.15 4.90 7.99
N ILE A 409 -18.13 4.19 6.86
CA ILE A 409 -16.96 4.13 5.98
C ILE A 409 -16.66 5.49 5.33
N GLU A 410 -17.68 6.26 4.97
CA GLU A 410 -17.49 7.58 4.38
C GLU A 410 -16.92 8.56 5.41
N ALA A 411 -17.52 8.64 6.60
CA ALA A 411 -17.00 9.47 7.68
C ALA A 411 -15.58 9.05 8.11
N TYR A 412 -15.30 7.74 8.11
CA TYR A 412 -13.98 7.20 8.41
C TYR A 412 -12.93 7.60 7.38
N LYS A 413 -13.28 7.55 6.09
CA LYS A 413 -12.42 8.01 4.99
C LYS A 413 -12.05 9.49 5.17
N GLU A 414 -13.03 10.34 5.47
CA GLU A 414 -12.81 11.76 5.74
C GLU A 414 -11.91 11.99 6.98
N GLU A 415 -12.11 11.18 8.04
CA GLU A 415 -11.25 11.22 9.23
C GLU A 415 -9.80 10.92 8.89
N LEU A 416 -9.55 9.85 8.11
CA LEU A 416 -8.21 9.45 7.68
C LEU A 416 -7.53 10.53 6.83
N GLU A 417 -8.27 11.17 5.92
CA GLU A 417 -7.76 12.29 5.11
C GLU A 417 -7.33 13.47 5.97
N SER A 418 -8.09 13.75 7.05
CA SER A 418 -7.78 14.83 7.99
C SER A 418 -6.48 14.58 8.79
N ARG A 419 -6.15 13.31 9.06
CA ARG A 419 -4.93 12.90 9.78
C ARG A 419 -3.65 13.20 8.99
N LEU A 420 -3.75 13.28 7.65
CA LEU A 420 -2.60 13.56 6.77
C LEU A 420 -2.09 15.01 6.85
N GLY A 421 -2.76 15.90 7.61
CA GLY A 421 -2.19 17.18 8.02
C GLY A 421 -3.21 18.25 8.40
N ARG A 422 -2.79 19.17 9.29
CA ARG A 422 -3.64 20.27 9.79
C ARG A 422 -4.24 21.16 8.69
N SER A 423 -3.51 21.36 7.58
CA SER A 423 -4.00 22.11 6.42
C SER A 423 -5.14 21.38 5.70
N ARG A 424 -5.03 20.05 5.53
CA ARG A 424 -6.10 19.22 4.94
C ARG A 424 -7.32 19.14 5.84
N ALA A 425 -7.14 18.98 7.15
CA ALA A 425 -8.23 19.02 8.12
C ALA A 425 -8.99 20.37 8.14
N LEU A 426 -8.31 21.48 7.80
CA LEU A 426 -8.95 22.79 7.62
C LEU A 426 -9.70 22.87 6.29
N MET A 427 -9.07 22.42 5.19
CA MET A 427 -9.71 22.38 3.87
C MET A 427 -10.96 21.52 3.87
N MET A 428 -10.95 20.32 4.49
CA MET A 428 -12.12 19.47 4.61
C MET A 428 -13.31 20.18 5.29
N ARG A 429 -13.06 20.93 6.38
CA ARG A 429 -14.12 21.74 7.02
C ARG A 429 -14.68 22.81 6.09
N ILE A 430 -13.83 23.42 5.26
CA ILE A 430 -14.25 24.41 4.27
C ILE A 430 -15.09 23.73 3.17
N THR A 431 -14.62 22.58 2.66
CA THR A 431 -15.29 21.77 1.64
C THR A 431 -16.67 21.30 2.10
N HIS A 432 -16.78 20.74 3.31
CA HIS A 432 -18.07 20.28 3.86
C HIS A 432 -19.08 21.43 3.95
N LYS A 433 -18.65 22.60 4.43
CA LYS A 433 -19.49 23.80 4.47
C LYS A 433 -19.90 24.29 3.08
N ALA A 434 -19.03 24.14 2.08
CA ALA A 434 -19.36 24.50 0.70
C ALA A 434 -20.42 23.54 0.11
N ARG A 435 -20.32 22.24 0.39
CA ARG A 435 -21.28 21.20 -0.05
C ARG A 435 -22.70 21.42 0.50
N GLU A 436 -22.85 21.95 1.70
CA GLU A 436 -24.18 22.28 2.27
C GLU A 436 -24.93 23.33 1.45
N HIS A 437 -24.19 24.28 0.83
CA HIS A 437 -24.76 25.37 0.05
C HIS A 437 -23.94 25.69 -1.21
N PRO A 438 -23.92 24.79 -2.23
CA PRO A 438 -23.07 24.94 -3.40
C PRO A 438 -23.38 26.24 -4.15
N LYS A 439 -22.36 27.08 -4.35
CA LYS A 439 -22.48 28.38 -5.04
C LYS A 439 -22.12 28.26 -6.51
N LYS A 440 -22.54 29.22 -7.33
CA LYS A 440 -22.00 29.37 -8.69
C LYS A 440 -20.63 30.03 -8.62
N ILE A 441 -19.62 29.46 -9.28
CA ILE A 441 -18.27 30.01 -9.35
C ILE A 441 -17.92 30.25 -10.82
N VAL A 442 -17.60 31.48 -11.18
CA VAL A 442 -17.14 31.82 -12.53
C VAL A 442 -15.63 31.73 -12.56
N TYR A 443 -15.10 30.96 -13.51
CA TYR A 443 -13.68 30.81 -13.80
C TYR A 443 -13.34 31.60 -15.06
N PRO A 444 -12.68 32.77 -14.94
CA PRO A 444 -12.30 33.61 -16.08
C PRO A 444 -11.31 32.93 -17.02
N GLU A 445 -10.45 32.05 -16.48
CA GLU A 445 -9.47 31.28 -17.23
C GLU A 445 -10.04 29.93 -17.70
N GLY A 446 -11.28 29.93 -18.20
CA GLY A 446 -12.02 28.71 -18.55
C GLY A 446 -11.39 27.88 -19.67
N GLU A 447 -10.46 28.47 -20.41
CA GLU A 447 -9.67 27.83 -21.47
C GLU A 447 -8.38 27.14 -20.96
N CYS A 448 -8.07 27.23 -19.66
CA CYS A 448 -6.87 26.61 -19.08
C CYS A 448 -7.12 25.16 -18.65
N ASP A 449 -6.22 24.24 -19.04
CA ASP A 449 -6.29 22.80 -18.73
C ASP A 449 -6.56 22.51 -17.24
N LYS A 450 -5.88 23.24 -16.35
CA LYS A 450 -6.01 23.07 -14.89
C LYS A 450 -7.38 23.47 -14.39
N ILE A 451 -7.95 24.52 -14.98
CA ILE A 451 -9.27 25.04 -14.61
C ILE A 451 -10.37 24.11 -15.14
N ILE A 452 -10.21 23.58 -16.34
CA ILE A 452 -11.12 22.58 -16.92
C ILE A 452 -11.17 21.34 -16.01
N ARG A 453 -10.02 20.76 -15.66
CA ARG A 453 -9.94 19.62 -14.72
C ARG A 453 -10.55 19.94 -13.34
N ALA A 454 -10.19 21.09 -12.77
CA ALA A 454 -10.68 21.49 -11.46
C ALA A 454 -12.20 21.72 -11.44
N SER A 455 -12.77 22.26 -12.53
CA SER A 455 -14.22 22.48 -12.63
C SER A 455 -15.00 21.17 -12.52
N GLN A 456 -14.53 20.11 -13.17
CA GLN A 456 -15.18 18.82 -13.09
C GLN A 456 -15.03 18.18 -11.72
N GLN A 457 -13.86 18.32 -11.09
CA GLN A 457 -13.66 17.84 -9.72
C GLN A 457 -14.61 18.54 -8.73
N VAL A 458 -14.80 19.85 -8.87
CA VAL A 458 -15.73 20.65 -8.06
C VAL A 458 -17.18 20.18 -8.20
N VAL A 459 -17.58 19.75 -9.41
CA VAL A 459 -18.92 19.16 -9.65
C VAL A 459 -19.01 17.77 -9.03
N ALA A 460 -18.03 16.90 -9.31
CA ALA A 460 -18.00 15.53 -8.81
C ALA A 460 -18.03 15.46 -7.28
N GLU A 461 -17.35 16.41 -6.62
CA GLU A 461 -17.32 16.54 -5.16
C GLU A 461 -18.50 17.34 -4.60
N GLY A 462 -19.43 17.84 -5.44
CA GLY A 462 -20.61 18.60 -4.99
C GLY A 462 -20.28 19.94 -4.31
N ILE A 463 -19.11 20.51 -4.54
CA ILE A 463 -18.62 21.71 -3.85
C ILE A 463 -19.31 22.97 -4.38
N ALA A 464 -19.43 23.09 -5.70
CA ALA A 464 -19.96 24.28 -6.36
C ALA A 464 -20.51 23.95 -7.75
N ARG A 465 -21.11 24.96 -8.39
CA ARG A 465 -21.59 24.92 -9.78
C ARG A 465 -20.66 25.78 -10.63
N PRO A 466 -19.63 25.20 -11.28
CA PRO A 466 -18.65 25.97 -12.02
C PRO A 466 -19.22 26.52 -13.33
N ILE A 467 -18.75 27.71 -13.69
CA ILE A 467 -18.99 28.35 -14.97
C ILE A 467 -17.63 28.64 -15.60
N LEU A 468 -17.31 27.99 -16.71
CA LEU A 468 -16.11 28.28 -17.50
C LEU A 468 -16.41 29.43 -18.46
N LEU A 469 -15.66 30.53 -18.34
CA LEU A 469 -15.74 31.64 -19.26
C LEU A 469 -14.69 31.46 -20.37
N GLY A 470 -15.10 31.49 -21.63
CA GLY A 470 -14.19 31.38 -22.77
C GLY A 470 -14.86 30.85 -24.03
N ASN A 471 -14.08 30.65 -25.09
CA ASN A 471 -14.59 30.12 -26.35
C ASN A 471 -15.12 28.69 -26.18
N GLU A 472 -16.42 28.50 -26.44
CA GLU A 472 -17.06 27.20 -26.17
C GLU A 472 -16.43 26.06 -26.97
N THR A 473 -16.09 26.31 -28.24
CA THR A 473 -15.52 25.29 -29.11
C THR A 473 -14.11 24.89 -28.66
N PHE A 474 -13.31 25.85 -28.19
CA PHE A 474 -11.98 25.58 -27.64
C PHE A 474 -12.07 24.78 -26.34
N ILE A 475 -12.90 25.21 -25.39
CA ILE A 475 -13.04 24.54 -24.08
C ILE A 475 -13.48 23.08 -24.25
N ARG A 476 -14.44 22.81 -25.14
CA ARG A 476 -14.91 21.44 -25.41
C ARG A 476 -13.81 20.59 -26.05
N SER A 477 -13.11 21.11 -27.06
CA SER A 477 -11.97 20.43 -27.69
C SER A 477 -10.87 20.11 -26.68
N GLU A 478 -10.62 21.02 -25.75
CA GLU A 478 -9.56 20.88 -24.75
C GLU A 478 -9.97 19.87 -23.68
N ALA A 479 -11.23 19.87 -23.25
CA ALA A 479 -11.78 18.84 -22.36
C ALA A 479 -11.70 17.43 -22.97
N ASP A 480 -12.03 17.29 -24.27
CA ASP A 480 -11.89 16.03 -25.00
C ASP A 480 -10.43 15.56 -25.03
N ARG A 481 -9.49 16.48 -25.32
CA ARG A 481 -8.04 16.19 -25.30
C ARG A 481 -7.56 15.74 -23.93
N LEU A 482 -8.10 16.33 -22.86
CA LEU A 482 -7.77 16.02 -21.47
C LEU A 482 -8.51 14.78 -20.93
N ASN A 483 -9.45 14.24 -21.71
CA ASN A 483 -10.38 13.18 -21.33
C ASN A 483 -11.21 13.52 -20.07
N VAL A 484 -11.72 14.75 -20.02
CA VAL A 484 -12.50 15.31 -18.89
C VAL A 484 -13.94 15.54 -19.34
N SER A 485 -14.92 14.94 -18.65
CA SER A 485 -16.34 15.28 -18.88
C SER A 485 -16.62 16.71 -18.41
N LEU A 486 -17.50 17.41 -19.12
CA LEU A 486 -18.01 18.73 -18.76
C LEU A 486 -19.45 18.67 -18.20
N ASP A 487 -19.93 17.48 -17.83
CA ASP A 487 -21.26 17.29 -17.27
C ASP A 487 -21.41 18.05 -15.94
N GLY A 488 -22.41 18.95 -15.88
CA GLY A 488 -22.63 19.81 -14.71
C GLY A 488 -21.75 21.07 -14.69
N VAL A 489 -20.91 21.29 -15.71
CA VAL A 489 -20.13 22.51 -15.92
C VAL A 489 -20.85 23.42 -16.93
N GLU A 490 -21.17 24.65 -16.54
CA GLU A 490 -21.77 25.64 -17.43
C GLU A 490 -20.64 26.34 -18.22
N ILE A 491 -20.79 26.51 -19.54
CA ILE A 491 -19.85 27.29 -20.36
C ILE A 491 -20.53 28.56 -20.79
N LEU A 492 -19.91 29.71 -20.53
CA LEU A 492 -20.34 30.99 -21.05
C LEU A 492 -19.31 31.48 -22.07
N ASP A 493 -19.74 31.56 -23.33
CA ASP A 493 -18.97 32.14 -24.42
C ASP A 493 -19.40 33.59 -24.64
N PRO A 494 -18.59 34.58 -24.21
CA PRO A 494 -18.95 35.99 -24.33
C PRO A 494 -19.19 36.44 -25.77
N ALA A 495 -18.60 35.75 -26.76
CA ALA A 495 -18.78 36.08 -28.17
C ALA A 495 -20.13 35.61 -28.73
N ARG A 496 -20.81 34.69 -28.04
CA ARG A 496 -22.12 34.14 -28.42
C ARG A 496 -23.27 34.66 -27.56
N MET A 497 -22.97 35.42 -26.50
CA MET A 497 -23.98 35.99 -25.62
C MET A 497 -24.57 37.28 -26.19
N ASP A 498 -25.86 37.49 -25.93
CA ASP A 498 -26.51 38.76 -26.24
C ASP A 498 -25.81 39.90 -25.47
N PRO A 499 -25.55 41.05 -26.13
CA PRO A 499 -24.88 42.17 -25.49
C PRO A 499 -25.70 42.62 -24.28
N ASN A 500 -25.15 42.50 -23.07
CA ASN A 500 -25.83 42.95 -21.86
C ASN A 500 -25.75 44.48 -21.78
N PRO A 501 -26.86 45.22 -21.99
CA PRO A 501 -26.81 46.69 -22.06
C PRO A 501 -26.35 47.33 -20.76
N ALA A 502 -26.68 46.72 -19.61
CA ALA A 502 -26.27 47.20 -18.30
C ALA A 502 -24.76 47.01 -18.07
N TYR A 503 -24.19 45.90 -18.53
CA TYR A 503 -22.74 45.66 -18.47
C TYR A 503 -21.97 46.63 -19.38
N ILE A 504 -22.46 46.83 -20.60
CA ILE A 504 -21.87 47.76 -21.57
C ILE A 504 -21.89 49.19 -21.01
N GLN A 505 -23.04 49.62 -20.46
CA GLN A 505 -23.17 50.93 -19.83
C GLN A 505 -22.22 51.08 -18.64
N SER A 506 -22.10 50.07 -17.78
CA SER A 506 -21.19 50.10 -16.63
C SER A 506 -19.72 50.19 -17.04
N ILE A 507 -19.28 49.40 -18.04
CA ILE A 507 -17.92 49.47 -18.58
C ILE A 507 -17.68 50.82 -19.27
N TYR A 508 -18.67 51.34 -19.99
CA TYR A 508 -18.61 52.65 -20.64
C TYR A 508 -18.42 53.76 -19.60
N GLU A 509 -19.22 53.78 -18.53
CA GLU A 509 -19.10 54.72 -17.41
C GLU A 509 -17.75 54.62 -16.70
N GLN A 510 -17.26 53.41 -16.42
CA GLN A 510 -15.94 53.20 -15.80
C GLN A 510 -14.77 53.65 -16.69
N ARG A 511 -14.97 53.70 -18.01
CA ARG A 511 -13.95 54.09 -18.99
C ARG A 511 -14.12 55.53 -19.49
N GLN A 512 -15.15 56.26 -19.05
CA GLN A 512 -15.22 57.70 -19.23
C GLN A 512 -14.10 58.34 -18.40
N ARG A 513 -13.15 58.96 -19.09
CA ARG A 513 -12.08 59.78 -18.48
C ARG A 513 -12.53 61.22 -18.33
#